data_AF-A0A6C0D616-F1
#
_entry.id   AF-A0A6C0D616-F1
#
_cell.length_a   1.000
_cell.length_b   1.000
_cell.length_c   1.000
_cell.angle_alpha   90.00
_cell.angle_beta   90.00
_cell.angle_gamma   90.00
#
_symmetry.space_group_name_H-M   'P 1'
#
loop_
_entity.id
_entity.type
_entity.pdbx_description
1 polymer ?
#
loop_
_entity_poly.entity_id
_entity_poly.type
_entity_poly.pdbx_seq_one_letter_code
_entity_poly.pdbx_strand_id
1 'polypeptide(L)'
;MSSYSSLNTLIGTFSSIDAINTRTIDSSNLICIDTSNNRIGINTINPLYSIHIADNSNSFTGIYTPRLYFDLSKLPQVLVNTGTRGEVFYDNSGYLRVKL
;
A
#
# COMPACT_ATOMS: atom_id res chain seq x y z
N MET A 1 28.54 -8.73 -12.45
CA MET A 1 27.06 -8.64 -12.46
C MET A 1 26.57 -9.28 -11.18
N SER A 2 26.00 -8.52 -10.25
CA SER A 2 25.43 -9.07 -9.01
C SER A 2 24.02 -9.56 -9.29
N SER A 3 23.82 -10.88 -9.23
CA SER A 3 22.53 -11.54 -9.42
C SER A 3 21.63 -11.26 -8.23
N TYR A 4 20.57 -10.48 -8.40
CA TYR A 4 19.49 -10.41 -7.42
C TYR A 4 18.58 -11.63 -7.60
N SER A 5 18.88 -12.75 -6.94
CA SER A 5 17.89 -13.79 -6.77
C SER A 5 17.00 -13.38 -5.60
N SER A 6 15.89 -12.69 -5.85
CA SER A 6 14.89 -12.53 -4.79
C SER A 6 14.39 -13.92 -4.41
N LEU A 7 14.77 -14.39 -3.23
CA LEU A 7 14.21 -15.57 -2.57
C LEU A 7 12.81 -15.22 -2.04
N ASN A 8 11.90 -14.76 -2.90
CA ASN A 8 10.54 -14.39 -2.51
C ASN A 8 9.75 -15.68 -2.23
N THR A 9 10.04 -16.35 -1.12
CA THR A 9 9.18 -17.41 -0.60
C THR A 9 8.06 -16.73 0.17
N LEU A 10 6.82 -16.89 -0.28
CA LEU A 10 5.66 -16.45 0.50
C LEU A 10 5.57 -17.33 1.74
N ILE A 11 6.11 -16.85 2.87
CA ILE A 11 5.92 -17.48 4.19
C ILE A 11 4.67 -16.86 4.80
N GLY A 12 3.52 -17.46 4.55
CA GLY A 12 2.23 -17.05 5.12
C GLY A 12 1.58 -18.21 5.88
N THR A 13 0.98 -17.92 7.02
CA THR A 13 0.05 -18.84 7.67
C THR A 13 -1.33 -18.68 7.03
N PHE A 14 -1.72 -19.60 6.14
CA PHE A 14 -3.04 -19.59 5.54
C PHE A 14 -4.00 -20.39 6.43
N SER A 15 -5.00 -19.73 7.00
CA SER A 15 -6.12 -20.44 7.63
C SER A 15 -7.05 -20.93 6.50
N SER A 16 -7.15 -22.25 6.31
CA SER A 16 -8.24 -22.80 5.50
C SER A 16 -9.56 -22.48 6.21
N ILE A 17 -10.48 -21.80 5.52
CA ILE A 17 -11.85 -21.60 5.96
C ILE A 17 -12.68 -22.60 5.15
N ASP A 18 -12.99 -23.75 5.74
CA ASP A 18 -14.01 -24.64 5.17
C ASP A 18 -15.39 -24.08 5.48
N ALA A 19 -16.39 -24.32 4.63
CA ALA A 19 -17.72 -23.70 4.63
C ALA A 19 -18.50 -23.82 5.96
N ILE A 20 -18.02 -24.67 6.86
CA ILE A 20 -18.63 -24.99 8.16
C ILE A 20 -17.91 -24.25 9.33
N ASN A 21 -16.67 -23.79 9.14
CA ASN A 21 -15.87 -23.13 10.17
C ASN A 21 -15.78 -21.63 9.90
N THR A 22 -16.85 -20.89 10.22
CA THR A 22 -16.90 -19.43 10.15
C THR A 22 -16.03 -18.80 11.24
N ARG A 23 -14.70 -18.88 11.09
CA ARG A 23 -13.80 -18.08 11.92
C ARG A 23 -14.03 -16.61 11.57
N THR A 24 -14.36 -15.81 12.58
CA THR A 24 -14.27 -14.36 12.47
C THR A 24 -12.82 -14.00 12.13
N ILE A 25 -12.61 -13.45 10.95
CA ILE A 25 -11.30 -12.98 10.52
C ILE A 25 -11.03 -11.68 11.29
N ASP A 26 -9.92 -11.63 12.03
CA ASP A 26 -9.47 -10.41 12.66
C ASP A 26 -8.98 -9.44 11.56
N SER A 27 -9.82 -8.47 11.21
CA SER A 27 -9.50 -7.48 10.19
C SER A 27 -8.33 -6.58 10.58
N SER A 28 -7.88 -6.59 11.84
CA SER A 28 -6.82 -5.72 12.33
C SER A 28 -5.41 -6.32 12.20
N ASN A 29 -5.25 -7.59 11.81
CA ASN A 29 -3.94 -8.24 11.73
C ASN A 29 -3.86 -9.23 10.57
N LEU A 30 -3.92 -8.71 9.34
CA LEU A 30 -3.85 -9.54 8.13
C LEU A 30 -3.37 -8.77 6.90
N ILE A 31 -3.05 -9.55 5.87
CA ILE A 31 -2.90 -9.07 4.51
C ILE A 31 -4.03 -9.68 3.67
N CYS A 32 -4.84 -8.83 3.05
CA CYS A 32 -5.89 -9.21 2.13
C CYS A 32 -5.36 -9.14 0.69
N ILE A 33 -5.54 -10.22 -0.08
CA ILE A 33 -5.29 -10.24 -1.53
C ILE A 33 -6.66 -10.35 -2.20
N ASP A 34 -7.19 -9.21 -2.65
CA ASP A 34 -8.48 -9.14 -3.34
C ASP A 34 -8.24 -9.36 -4.84
N THR A 35 -8.37 -10.61 -5.27
CA THR A 35 -8.21 -11.02 -6.66
C THR A 35 -9.38 -10.61 -7.55
N SER A 36 -10.54 -10.27 -6.97
CA SER A 36 -11.72 -9.84 -7.71
C SER A 36 -11.58 -8.42 -8.24
N ASN A 37 -10.82 -7.57 -7.52
CA ASN A 37 -10.59 -6.19 -7.92
C ASN A 37 -9.11 -5.81 -8.10
N ASN A 38 -8.19 -6.79 -8.04
CA ASN A 38 -6.75 -6.63 -8.19
C ASN A 38 -6.15 -5.62 -7.18
N ARG A 39 -6.40 -5.86 -5.87
CA ARG A 39 -5.96 -4.98 -4.76
C ARG A 39 -5.24 -5.76 -3.67
N ILE A 40 -4.40 -5.06 -2.92
CA ILE A 40 -3.75 -5.55 -1.69
C ILE A 40 -4.17 -4.68 -0.51
N GLY A 41 -4.69 -5.31 0.55
CA GLY A 41 -5.02 -4.67 1.82
C GLY A 41 -4.06 -5.10 2.94
N ILE A 42 -3.66 -4.18 3.82
CA ILE A 42 -2.97 -4.49 5.08
C ILE A 42 -3.87 -3.97 6.20
N ASN A 43 -4.16 -4.82 7.18
CA ASN A 43 -5.09 -4.56 8.29
C ASN A 43 -6.50 -4.14 7.83
N THR A 44 -6.93 -4.67 6.68
CA THR A 44 -8.30 -4.53 6.17
C THR A 44 -8.62 -5.68 5.24
N ILE A 45 -9.83 -6.24 5.35
CA ILE A 45 -10.35 -7.26 4.43
C ILE A 45 -11.04 -6.66 3.19
N ASN A 46 -11.26 -5.34 3.18
CA ASN A 46 -11.97 -4.62 2.13
C ASN A 46 -11.10 -3.46 1.62
N PRO A 47 -10.05 -3.74 0.83
CA PRO A 47 -9.21 -2.68 0.26
C PRO A 47 -10.03 -1.77 -0.68
N LEU A 48 -9.96 -0.44 -0.49
CA LEU A 48 -10.66 0.54 -1.33
C LEU A 48 -9.76 1.08 -2.47
N TYR A 49 -8.46 0.84 -2.36
CA TYR A 49 -7.43 1.28 -3.31
C TYR A 49 -6.56 0.08 -3.72
N SER A 50 -5.78 0.22 -4.79
CA SER A 50 -4.87 -0.84 -5.26
C SER A 50 -3.90 -1.32 -4.16
N ILE A 51 -3.45 -0.40 -3.30
CA ILE A 51 -2.77 -0.70 -2.04
C ILE A 51 -3.51 0.08 -0.95
N HIS A 52 -4.14 -0.62 -0.01
CA HIS A 52 -4.85 -0.01 1.12
C HIS A 52 -4.24 -0.50 2.44
N ILE A 53 -3.53 0.39 3.13
CA ILE A 53 -3.01 0.13 4.48
C ILE A 53 -3.95 0.85 5.44
N ALA A 54 -4.73 0.09 6.19
CA ALA A 54 -5.58 0.65 7.24
C ALA A 54 -4.81 0.70 8.55
N ASP A 55 -4.89 1.84 9.25
CA ASP A 55 -4.37 1.94 10.59
C ASP A 55 -5.44 1.45 11.59
N ASN A 56 -5.06 0.50 12.45
CA ASN A 56 -5.90 -0.01 13.52
C ASN A 56 -5.61 0.66 14.87
N SER A 57 -4.60 1.54 14.91
CA SER A 57 -4.13 2.23 16.10
C SER A 57 -4.62 3.69 16.10
N ASN A 58 -4.83 4.27 17.28
CA ASN A 58 -5.17 5.69 17.43
C ASN A 58 -4.02 6.64 17.04
N SER A 59 -2.92 6.09 16.53
CA SER A 59 -1.72 6.80 16.13
C SER A 59 -1.64 6.74 14.62
N PHE A 60 -2.36 7.62 13.90
CA PHE A 60 -2.44 7.72 12.43
C PHE A 60 -1.08 7.62 11.73
N THR A 61 -0.54 6.41 11.61
CA THR A 61 0.78 6.17 11.04
C THR A 61 0.52 5.65 9.64
N GLY A 62 0.86 6.46 8.64
CA GLY A 62 0.82 6.05 7.24
C GLY A 62 1.89 4.99 6.94
N ILE A 63 2.56 5.11 5.80
CA ILE A 63 3.61 4.16 5.40
C ILE A 63 4.90 4.45 6.20
N TYR A 64 5.23 3.64 7.20
CA TYR A 64 6.55 3.66 7.86
C TYR A 64 7.51 2.68 7.18
N THR A 65 8.43 3.21 6.38
CA THR A 65 9.48 2.44 5.72
C THR A 65 10.80 3.21 5.80
N PRO A 66 11.97 2.56 5.99
CA PRO A 66 13.26 3.23 6.00
C PRO A 66 13.52 4.06 4.75
N ARG A 67 12.98 3.63 3.59
CA ARG A 67 13.04 4.37 2.33
C ARG A 67 11.74 4.14 1.55
N LEU A 68 11.09 5.23 1.17
CA LEU A 68 9.98 5.23 0.22
C LEU A 68 10.47 5.89 -1.07
N TYR A 69 10.55 5.13 -2.15
CA TYR A 69 10.96 5.63 -3.45
C TYR A 69 9.73 5.90 -4.31
N PHE A 70 9.72 7.05 -4.97
CA PHE A 70 8.77 7.36 -6.02
C PHE A 70 9.54 7.47 -7.33
N ASP A 71 9.08 6.76 -8.36
CA ASP A 71 9.56 6.99 -9.72
C ASP A 71 8.98 8.33 -10.20
N LEU A 72 9.81 9.36 -10.23
CA LEU A 72 9.39 10.71 -10.63
C LEU A 72 8.85 10.72 -12.05
N SER A 73 9.28 9.81 -12.94
CA SER A 73 8.74 9.70 -14.30
C SER A 73 7.30 9.18 -14.36
N LYS A 74 6.79 8.64 -13.25
CA LYS A 74 5.43 8.11 -13.10
C LYS A 74 4.56 8.96 -12.19
N LEU A 75 5.13 9.97 -11.53
CA LEU A 75 4.37 10.95 -10.79
C LEU A 75 3.85 12.04 -11.73
N PRO A 76 2.68 12.64 -11.43
CA PRO A 76 2.22 13.80 -12.17
C PRO A 76 3.21 14.96 -11.99
N GLN A 77 3.67 15.54 -13.11
CA GLN A 77 4.43 16.79 -13.09
C GLN A 77 3.45 17.95 -12.99
N VAL A 78 3.54 18.72 -11.90
CA VAL A 78 2.62 19.82 -11.64
C VAL A 78 3.39 21.14 -11.79
N LEU A 79 3.03 21.93 -12.81
CA LEU A 79 3.73 23.19 -13.13
C LEU A 79 3.37 24.34 -12.15
N VAL A 80 2.21 24.29 -11.51
CA VAL A 80 1.69 25.24 -10.50
C VAL A 80 0.65 24.52 -9.64
N ASN A 81 0.37 24.98 -8.40
CA ASN A 81 -0.50 24.40 -7.34
C ASN A 81 -1.91 23.86 -7.70
N THR A 82 -2.08 23.11 -8.79
CA THR A 82 -3.35 22.59 -9.33
C THR A 82 -3.59 21.11 -9.00
N GLY A 83 -2.62 20.43 -8.37
CA GLY A 83 -2.83 19.07 -7.85
C GLY A 83 -3.97 19.00 -6.84
N THR A 84 -4.56 17.83 -6.64
CA THR A 84 -5.57 17.60 -5.61
C THR A 84 -4.89 17.56 -4.22
N ARG A 85 -5.63 17.89 -3.15
CA ARG A 85 -5.11 17.76 -1.77
C ARG A 85 -4.74 16.30 -1.51
N GLY A 86 -3.57 16.06 -0.91
CA GLY A 86 -3.03 14.73 -0.60
C GLY A 86 -2.15 14.10 -1.69
N GLU A 87 -1.91 14.78 -2.81
CA GLU A 87 -1.07 14.25 -3.89
C GLU A 87 0.43 14.47 -3.63
N VAL A 88 1.23 13.44 -3.96
CA VAL A 88 2.69 13.51 -4.10
C VAL A 88 3.03 13.78 -5.56
N PHE A 89 3.78 14.83 -5.83
CA PHE A 89 4.17 15.24 -7.18
C PHE A 89 5.62 15.72 -7.20
N TYR A 90 6.18 15.92 -8.39
CA TYR A 90 7.45 16.64 -8.53
C TYR A 90 7.24 17.94 -9.30
N ASP A 91 8.00 18.96 -8.91
CA ASP A 91 7.98 20.26 -9.56
C ASP A 91 9.00 20.33 -10.72
N ASN A 92 8.97 21.42 -11.49
CA ASN A 92 9.95 21.67 -12.55
C ASN A 92 11.38 21.91 -12.05
N SER A 93 11.56 22.06 -10.74
CA SER A 93 12.88 22.18 -10.10
C SER A 93 13.45 20.80 -9.68
N GLY A 94 12.71 19.72 -9.94
CA GLY A 94 13.13 18.34 -9.66
C GLY A 94 12.93 17.91 -8.20
N TYR A 95 12.20 18.67 -7.40
CA TYR A 95 11.93 18.33 -6.00
C TYR A 95 10.59 17.63 -5.84
N LEU A 96 10.57 16.60 -4.97
CA LEU A 96 9.35 15.94 -4.51
C LEU A 96 8.59 16.89 -3.58
N ARG A 97 7.29 17.04 -3.81
CA ARG A 97 6.40 17.87 -3.01
C ARG A 97 5.15 17.10 -2.62
N VAL A 98 4.56 17.50 -1.50
CA VAL A 98 3.26 17.02 -1.03
C VAL A 98 2.33 18.22 -0.97
N LYS A 99 1.16 18.15 -1.62
CA LYS A 99 0.12 19.16 -1.45
C LYS A 99 -0.77 18.75 -0.28
N LEU A 100 -0.81 19.56 0.77
CA LEU A 100 -1.69 19.39 1.94
C LEU A 100 -3.09 20.00 1.70
#